data_AF-A0A653BRM8-F1
#
_entry.id   AF-A0A653BRM8-F1
#
_cell.length_a   1.000
_cell.length_b   1.000
_cell.length_c   1.000
_cell.angle_alpha   90.00
_cell.angle_beta   90.00
_cell.angle_gamma   90.00
#
_symmetry.space_group_name_H-M   'P 1'
#
loop_
_entity.id
_entity.type
_entity.pdbx_description
1 polymer ?
#
loop_
_entity_poly.entity_id
_entity_poly.type
_entity_poly.pdbx_seq_one_letter_code
_entity_poly.pdbx_strand_id
1 'polypeptide(L)'
;MFVLGISSYYMLRGRDFAFAKRSFAIAASFGMAAILSVIVLGDESGYEMGDVQKTKLAAIEAEWETQPAPAAFTLFGIPDQDAQENRFAIQIPYALGIIATRSVDKQVTGLKDLMVQHEERIRNGMKAYSLLEQLRAGSTDQAVRDRFNDVKKDLGYGLLLKRYTPNVSDATEAQIQMATKDSIPRVAPLYFAFRIMVGCGIIMLLIIAASFWSVIRNRIGEKKWLLRTALYGIPLPWIAIESGWFVAEYGRQPWAIGGALFAAWPMVYAAAFSGFYVAMILVLASLFFRPVGFDYRSKIEDTRWRNMWDWGIFIGSFVPPLVIGVAFGNLLQGVPFHVDEYMRLFYTGNFFQLLNPFGLLAGVVSVAMIITQGATYLQMRTVGELHLRSRATAQVAALVTLVCFALAGVWVVYGIDGYVVTSAINHTAPSNPLTKEVARQAGAWLVNFNNTPALWAIPALGVLLPLLTVLTSRLEKGALAFVFSSLTLACIILTAGIAMFPFVMPSSTMMNASLTMWDATSSQLTLNLM
;
A
#
# COMPACT_ATOMS: atom_id res chain seq x y z
N MET A 1 -18.59 -1.55 19.01
CA MET A 1 -19.93 -1.04 18.59
C MET A 1 -20.88 -2.15 18.17
N PHE A 2 -20.56 -3.01 17.19
CA PHE A 2 -21.48 -4.05 16.73
C PHE A 2 -22.01 -4.98 17.85
N VAL A 3 -21.12 -5.65 18.58
CA VAL A 3 -21.49 -6.55 19.71
C VAL A 3 -22.26 -5.78 20.80
N LEU A 4 -21.87 -4.53 21.06
CA LEU A 4 -22.51 -3.65 22.02
C LEU A 4 -23.97 -3.34 21.63
N GLY A 5 -24.21 -3.02 20.35
CA GLY A 5 -25.54 -2.72 19.82
C GLY A 5 -26.46 -3.94 19.77
N ILE A 6 -25.97 -5.10 19.30
CA ILE A 6 -26.76 -6.34 19.27
C ILE A 6 -27.09 -6.83 20.69
N SER A 7 -26.14 -6.78 21.62
CA SER A 7 -26.40 -7.10 23.03
C SER A 7 -27.43 -6.15 23.65
N SER A 8 -27.41 -4.87 23.27
CA SER A 8 -28.41 -3.88 23.67
C SER A 8 -29.81 -4.21 23.16
N TYR A 9 -29.92 -4.69 21.92
CA TYR A 9 -31.19 -5.16 21.35
C TYR A 9 -31.77 -6.35 22.13
N TYR A 10 -30.95 -7.34 22.49
CA TYR A 10 -31.39 -8.48 23.29
C TYR A 10 -31.91 -8.05 24.67
N MET A 11 -31.21 -7.15 25.35
CA MET A 11 -31.65 -6.58 26.62
C MET A 11 -32.94 -5.76 26.48
N LEU A 12 -33.12 -5.00 25.39
CA LEU A 12 -34.36 -4.26 25.12
C LEU A 12 -35.56 -5.18 24.84
N ARG A 13 -35.32 -6.36 24.26
CA ARG A 13 -36.35 -7.38 23.96
C ARG A 13 -36.59 -8.36 25.10
N GLY A 14 -35.86 -8.25 26.22
CA GLY A 14 -35.96 -9.18 27.34
C GLY A 14 -35.51 -10.60 27.00
N ARG A 15 -34.64 -10.77 25.99
CA ARG A 15 -34.13 -12.08 25.53
C ARG A 15 -32.72 -12.31 26.07
N ASP A 16 -32.47 -13.53 26.56
CA ASP A 16 -31.14 -14.03 26.94
C ASP A 16 -30.32 -13.05 27.79
N PHE A 17 -30.95 -12.44 28.81
CA PHE A 17 -30.39 -11.31 29.56
C PHE A 17 -29.00 -11.62 30.15
N ALA A 18 -28.79 -12.81 30.70
CA ALA A 18 -27.51 -13.22 31.26
C ALA A 18 -26.38 -13.26 30.20
N PHE A 19 -26.69 -13.76 29.00
CA PHE A 19 -25.75 -13.80 27.88
C PHE A 19 -25.47 -12.41 27.33
N ALA A 20 -26.52 -11.61 27.13
CA ALA A 20 -26.43 -10.24 26.62
C ALA A 20 -25.65 -9.34 27.59
N LYS A 21 -25.84 -9.49 28.91
CA LYS A 21 -25.11 -8.73 29.94
C LYS A 21 -23.60 -9.00 29.88
N ARG A 22 -23.19 -10.27 29.74
CA ARG A 22 -21.76 -10.64 29.63
C ARG A 22 -21.14 -10.10 28.34
N SER A 23 -21.84 -10.29 27.22
CA SER A 23 -21.39 -9.81 25.90
C SER A 23 -21.28 -8.28 25.85
N PHE A 24 -22.24 -7.57 26.43
CA PHE A 24 -22.22 -6.11 26.56
C PHE A 24 -21.03 -5.63 27.40
N ALA A 25 -20.76 -6.28 28.53
CA ALA A 25 -19.64 -5.91 29.40
C ALA A 25 -18.28 -6.05 28.69
N ILE A 26 -18.05 -7.17 28.01
CA ILE A 26 -16.81 -7.40 27.24
C ILE A 26 -16.67 -6.36 26.13
N ALA A 27 -17.74 -6.14 25.36
CA ALA A 27 -17.73 -5.20 24.24
C ALA A 27 -17.54 -3.74 24.67
N ALA A 28 -18.10 -3.33 25.82
CA ALA A 28 -17.94 -1.99 26.35
C ALA A 28 -16.51 -1.76 26.86
N SER A 29 -15.94 -2.72 27.59
CA SER A 29 -14.56 -2.61 28.12
C SER A 29 -13.53 -2.59 26.99
N PHE A 30 -13.61 -3.52 26.04
CA PHE A 30 -12.72 -3.52 24.88
C PHE A 30 -12.94 -2.28 24.01
N GLY A 31 -14.20 -1.91 23.79
CA GLY A 31 -14.57 -0.72 23.03
C GLY A 31 -13.98 0.55 23.61
N MET A 32 -13.92 0.67 24.95
CA MET A 32 -13.37 1.84 25.64
C MET A 32 -11.87 2.00 25.38
N ALA A 33 -11.10 0.91 25.46
CA ALA A 33 -9.68 0.95 25.11
C ALA A 33 -9.49 1.30 23.62
N ALA A 34 -10.25 0.64 22.73
CA ALA A 34 -10.12 0.86 21.29
C ALA A 34 -10.45 2.30 20.86
N ILE A 35 -11.54 2.89 21.37
CA ILE A 35 -11.94 4.25 20.97
C ILE A 35 -10.94 5.31 21.48
N LEU A 36 -10.35 5.11 22.66
CA LEU A 36 -9.29 5.98 23.16
C LEU A 36 -8.03 5.87 22.29
N SER A 37 -7.63 4.66 21.90
CA SER A 37 -6.49 4.46 20.98
C SER A 37 -6.71 5.15 19.64
N VAL A 38 -7.90 5.02 19.04
CA VAL A 38 -8.21 5.67 17.75
C VAL A 38 -8.13 7.19 17.85
N ILE A 39 -8.62 7.79 18.94
CA ILE A 39 -8.58 9.25 19.11
C ILE A 39 -7.16 9.75 19.30
N VAL A 40 -6.36 9.08 20.14
CA VAL A 40 -4.96 9.47 20.39
C VAL A 40 -4.09 9.30 19.14
N LEU A 41 -4.21 8.16 18.45
CA LEU A 41 -3.46 7.94 17.21
C LEU A 41 -3.94 8.85 16.07
N GLY A 42 -5.23 9.21 16.06
CA GLY A 42 -5.76 10.19 15.11
C GLY A 42 -5.16 11.58 15.30
N ASP A 43 -4.96 12.02 16.55
CA ASP A 43 -4.28 13.28 16.87
C ASP A 43 -2.81 13.27 16.42
N GLU A 44 -2.07 12.20 16.71
CA GLU A 44 -0.69 12.02 16.23
C GLU A 44 -0.61 12.04 14.69
N SER A 45 -1.54 11.37 14.01
CA SER A 45 -1.59 11.36 12.54
C SER A 45 -1.88 12.74 11.96
N GLY A 46 -2.75 13.54 12.61
CA GLY A 46 -3.02 14.92 12.21
C GLY A 46 -1.78 15.81 12.33
N TYR A 47 -0.99 15.63 13.38
CA TYR A 47 0.28 16.32 13.57
C TYR A 47 1.33 15.95 12.51
N GLU A 48 1.56 14.66 12.26
CA GLU A 48 2.48 14.18 11.22
C GLU A 48 2.08 14.70 9.83
N MET A 49 0.78 14.74 9.55
CA MET A 49 0.23 15.25 8.30
C MET A 49 0.53 16.74 8.08
N GLY A 50 0.68 17.53 9.16
CA GLY A 50 1.08 18.94 9.07
C GLY A 50 2.50 19.15 8.56
N ASP A 51 3.40 18.20 8.81
CA ASP A 51 4.78 18.27 8.33
C ASP A 51 4.91 17.74 6.89
N VAL A 52 4.14 16.70 6.52
CA VAL A 52 4.29 15.98 5.24
C VAL A 52 3.29 16.43 4.17
N GLN A 53 2.05 16.79 4.54
CA GLN A 53 0.94 17.07 3.63
C GLN A 53 0.13 18.33 4.02
N LYS A 54 0.82 19.48 4.02
CA LYS A 54 0.25 20.80 4.40
C LYS A 54 -1.05 21.17 3.68
N THR A 55 -1.16 20.87 2.38
CA THR A 55 -2.38 21.14 1.59
C THR A 55 -3.59 20.38 2.11
N LYS A 56 -3.42 19.12 2.50
CA LYS A 56 -4.50 18.30 3.05
C LYS A 56 -4.97 18.86 4.39
N LEU A 57 -4.02 19.21 5.28
CA LEU A 57 -4.33 19.81 6.57
C LEU A 57 -5.12 21.12 6.42
N ALA A 58 -4.61 22.04 5.58
CA ALA A 58 -5.29 23.30 5.31
C ALA A 58 -6.69 23.10 4.69
N ALA A 59 -6.86 22.09 3.83
CA ALA A 59 -8.16 21.78 3.23
C ALA A 59 -9.17 21.16 4.21
N ILE A 60 -8.75 20.27 5.11
CA ILE A 60 -9.68 19.68 6.10
C ILE A 60 -10.11 20.69 7.18
N GLU A 61 -9.28 21.70 7.46
CA GLU A 61 -9.62 22.80 8.36
C GLU A 61 -10.28 23.99 7.64
N ALA A 62 -10.34 23.95 6.31
CA ALA A 62 -10.80 25.04 5.44
C ALA A 62 -10.04 26.37 5.69
N GLU A 63 -8.74 26.29 5.93
CA GLU A 63 -7.90 27.47 6.21
C GLU A 63 -7.38 28.08 4.90
N TRP A 64 -8.07 29.12 4.44
CA TRP A 64 -7.73 29.82 3.20
C TRP A 64 -6.53 30.76 3.37
N GLU A 65 -6.50 31.49 4.47
CA GLU A 65 -5.47 32.48 4.77
C GLU A 65 -4.52 31.97 5.83
N THR A 66 -3.25 32.31 5.69
CA THR A 66 -2.24 31.91 6.66
C THR A 66 -2.44 32.70 7.95
N GLN A 67 -2.71 31.98 9.04
CA GLN A 67 -2.98 32.59 10.34
C GLN A 67 -1.69 32.77 11.13
N PRO A 68 -1.39 33.98 11.63
CA PRO A 68 -0.30 34.17 12.57
C PRO A 68 -0.60 33.40 13.86
N ALA A 69 0.45 32.96 14.55
CA ALA A 69 0.28 32.34 15.84
C ALA A 69 -0.25 33.39 16.83
N PRO A 70 -1.30 33.11 17.61
CA PRO A 70 -2.03 31.84 17.71
C PRO A 70 -3.25 31.75 16.77
N ALA A 71 -3.33 30.67 16.00
CA ALA A 71 -4.36 30.46 14.97
C ALA A 71 -5.73 30.06 15.54
N ALA A 72 -6.81 30.60 14.97
CA ALA A 72 -8.19 30.28 15.31
C ALA A 72 -8.67 28.99 14.61
N PHE A 73 -9.49 28.17 15.29
CA PHE A 73 -10.07 26.95 14.75
C PHE A 73 -11.49 27.21 14.21
N THR A 74 -11.73 26.87 12.96
CA THR A 74 -13.06 26.99 12.35
C THR A 74 -13.96 25.85 12.83
N LEU A 75 -14.82 26.10 13.83
CA LEU A 75 -15.77 25.12 14.39
C LEU A 75 -16.85 24.71 13.38
N PHE A 76 -17.35 25.69 12.62
CA PHE A 76 -18.28 25.45 11.52
C PHE A 76 -18.05 26.52 10.45
N GLY A 77 -18.19 26.16 9.19
CA GLY A 77 -18.17 27.08 8.06
C GLY A 77 -18.61 26.35 6.81
N ILE A 78 -19.05 27.10 5.80
CA ILE A 78 -19.31 26.58 4.45
C ILE A 78 -18.17 27.10 3.57
N PRO A 79 -17.18 26.25 3.22
CA PRO A 79 -16.06 26.66 2.39
C PRO A 79 -16.54 26.98 0.98
N ASP A 80 -16.19 28.17 0.49
CA ASP A 80 -16.42 28.60 -0.89
C ASP A 80 -15.08 28.62 -1.64
N GLN A 81 -14.94 27.69 -2.59
CA GLN A 81 -13.70 27.51 -3.34
C GLN A 81 -13.44 28.66 -4.32
N ASP A 82 -14.51 29.24 -4.88
CA ASP A 82 -14.40 30.29 -5.91
C ASP A 82 -14.08 31.63 -5.26
N ALA A 83 -14.70 31.90 -4.10
CA ALA A 83 -14.39 33.09 -3.29
C ALA A 83 -13.12 32.92 -2.44
N GLN A 84 -12.61 31.70 -2.24
CA GLN A 84 -11.50 31.37 -1.35
C GLN A 84 -11.69 31.87 0.08
N GLU A 85 -12.92 31.71 0.58
CA GLU A 85 -13.37 32.20 1.88
C GLU A 85 -14.34 31.19 2.53
N ASN A 86 -14.50 31.28 3.85
CA ASN A 86 -15.50 30.50 4.56
C ASN A 86 -16.74 31.35 4.84
N ARG A 87 -17.88 30.96 4.26
CA ARG A 87 -19.17 31.60 4.56
C ARG A 87 -19.72 31.05 5.88
N PHE A 88 -20.39 31.91 6.66
CA PHE A 88 -21.01 31.55 7.94
C PHE A 88 -20.04 30.88 8.94
N ALA A 89 -18.79 31.34 8.97
CA ALA A 89 -17.75 30.77 9.80
C ALA A 89 -17.96 31.11 11.29
N ILE A 90 -17.93 30.08 12.14
CA ILE A 90 -17.86 30.18 13.60
C ILE A 90 -16.46 29.72 14.00
N GLN A 91 -15.66 30.62 14.58
CA GLN A 91 -14.28 30.34 14.95
C GLN A 91 -14.10 30.33 16.48
N ILE A 92 -13.29 29.40 16.96
CA ILE A 92 -12.80 29.36 18.35
C ILE A 92 -11.37 29.90 18.33
N PRO A 93 -11.08 31.03 18.99
CA PRO A 93 -9.75 31.61 18.95
C PRO A 93 -8.74 30.69 19.66
N TYR A 94 -7.47 30.74 19.24
CA TYR A 94 -6.33 30.01 19.84
C TYR A 94 -6.32 28.47 19.72
N ALA A 95 -7.41 27.83 19.27
CA ALA A 95 -7.54 26.37 19.31
C ALA A 95 -6.81 25.63 18.17
N LEU A 96 -6.62 26.25 17.00
CA LEU A 96 -6.02 25.56 15.85
C LEU A 96 -4.52 25.35 16.01
N GLY A 97 -3.79 26.32 16.56
CA GLY A 97 -2.34 26.19 16.79
C GLY A 97 -2.01 24.97 17.67
N ILE A 98 -2.80 24.74 18.72
CA ILE A 98 -2.64 23.61 19.65
C ILE A 98 -2.92 22.28 18.96
N ILE A 99 -3.98 22.19 18.15
CA ILE A 99 -4.39 20.97 17.47
C ILE A 99 -3.44 20.63 16.31
N ALA A 100 -3.13 21.62 15.46
CA ALA A 100 -2.37 21.40 14.24
C ALA A 100 -0.87 21.33 14.45
N THR A 101 -0.32 22.07 15.43
CA THR A 101 1.14 22.23 15.59
C THR A 101 1.66 21.90 16.99
N ARG A 102 0.76 21.57 17.94
CA ARG A 102 1.07 21.42 19.38
C ARG A 102 1.83 22.62 19.96
N SER A 103 1.63 23.80 19.37
CA SER A 103 2.33 25.02 19.74
C SER A 103 1.39 26.22 19.62
N VAL A 104 1.58 27.20 20.50
CA VAL A 104 0.88 28.49 20.44
C VAL A 104 1.67 29.53 19.63
N ASP A 105 2.89 29.19 19.21
CA ASP A 105 3.85 30.11 18.59
C ASP A 105 4.15 29.77 17.11
N LYS A 106 3.60 28.67 16.59
CA LYS A 106 3.81 28.25 15.19
C LYS A 106 2.67 28.72 14.29
N GLN A 107 3.04 29.27 13.14
CA GLN A 107 2.13 29.70 12.08
C GLN A 107 1.54 28.48 11.34
N VAL A 108 0.26 28.57 10.95
CA VAL A 108 -0.41 27.55 10.13
C VAL A 108 -0.58 28.10 8.72
N THR A 109 0.08 27.48 7.74
CA THR A 109 0.03 27.93 6.33
C THR A 109 -1.35 27.67 5.72
N GLY A 110 -1.96 28.71 5.18
CA GLY A 110 -3.24 28.65 4.48
C GLY A 110 -3.11 28.25 3.01
N LEU A 111 -4.26 27.98 2.38
CA LEU A 111 -4.32 27.54 0.98
C LEU A 111 -3.82 28.60 -0.01
N LYS A 112 -4.02 29.90 0.24
CA LYS A 112 -3.56 30.98 -0.66
C LYS A 112 -2.03 31.00 -0.78
N ASP A 113 -1.31 30.92 0.33
CA ASP A 113 0.16 30.88 0.32
C ASP A 113 0.70 29.59 -0.29
N LEU A 114 0.01 28.46 -0.03
CA LEU A 114 0.35 27.19 -0.67
C LEU A 114 0.15 27.25 -2.19
N MET A 115 -0.88 27.94 -2.68
CA MET A 115 -1.08 28.17 -4.11
C MET A 115 0.05 28.99 -4.72
N VAL A 116 0.52 30.04 -4.05
CA VAL A 116 1.68 30.83 -4.51
C VAL A 116 2.93 29.94 -4.61
N GLN A 117 3.19 29.12 -3.59
CA GLN A 117 4.29 28.14 -3.63
C GLN A 117 4.12 27.13 -4.76
N HIS A 118 2.90 26.61 -4.97
CA HIS A 118 2.60 25.68 -6.05
C HIS A 118 2.81 26.32 -7.42
N GLU A 119 2.43 27.59 -7.61
CA GLU A 119 2.67 28.32 -8.85
C GLU A 119 4.16 28.44 -9.17
N GLU A 120 4.98 28.82 -8.18
CA GLU A 120 6.44 28.89 -8.34
C GLU A 120 7.02 27.52 -8.71
N ARG A 121 6.54 26.45 -8.04
CA ARG A 121 6.94 25.07 -8.33
C ARG A 121 6.48 24.61 -9.71
N ILE A 122 5.30 25.02 -10.18
CA ILE A 122 4.82 24.75 -11.55
C ILE A 122 5.76 25.41 -12.57
N ARG A 123 6.11 26.70 -12.36
CA ARG A 123 7.05 27.42 -13.24
C ARG A 123 8.45 26.81 -13.24
N ASN A 124 8.95 26.39 -12.08
CA ASN A 124 10.22 25.66 -11.99
C ASN A 124 10.11 24.27 -12.65
N GLY A 125 8.97 23.61 -12.53
CA GLY A 125 8.64 22.37 -13.21
C GLY A 125 8.62 22.50 -14.74
N MET A 126 8.19 23.65 -15.29
CA MET A 126 8.29 23.93 -16.73
C MET A 126 9.74 23.98 -17.20
N LYS A 127 10.63 24.62 -16.41
CA LYS A 127 12.08 24.64 -16.70
C LYS A 127 12.66 23.24 -16.63
N ALA A 128 12.30 22.48 -15.59
CA ALA A 128 12.70 21.08 -15.43
C ALA A 128 12.26 20.23 -16.63
N TYR A 129 11.03 20.44 -17.10
CA TYR A 129 10.48 19.75 -18.27
C TYR A 129 11.23 20.11 -19.57
N SER A 130 11.56 21.38 -19.78
CA SER A 130 12.35 21.82 -20.94
C SER A 130 13.77 21.21 -20.93
N LEU A 131 14.44 21.20 -19.77
CA LEU A 131 15.75 20.56 -19.62
C LEU A 131 15.65 19.04 -19.84
N LEU A 132 14.56 18.42 -19.37
CA LEU A 132 14.28 17.01 -19.63
C LEU A 132 14.07 16.73 -21.13
N GLU A 133 13.44 17.63 -21.89
CA GLU A 133 13.32 17.49 -23.35
C GLU A 133 14.68 17.57 -24.05
N GLN A 134 15.57 18.46 -23.61
CA GLN A 134 16.93 18.54 -24.15
C GLN A 134 17.73 17.26 -23.86
N LEU A 135 17.61 16.71 -22.65
CA LEU A 135 18.22 15.43 -22.29
C LEU A 135 17.61 14.26 -23.09
N ARG A 136 16.28 14.26 -23.30
CA ARG A 136 15.58 13.28 -24.14
C ARG A 136 16.00 13.33 -25.60
N ALA A 137 16.27 14.53 -26.13
CA ALA A 137 16.75 14.72 -27.50
C ALA A 137 18.23 14.30 -27.69
N GLY A 138 18.88 13.78 -26.65
CA GLY A 138 20.24 13.25 -26.71
C GLY A 138 21.34 14.23 -26.32
N SER A 139 21.02 15.35 -25.66
CA SER A 139 22.04 16.27 -25.17
C SER A 139 22.97 15.59 -24.14
N THR A 140 24.28 15.62 -24.40
CA THR A 140 25.32 15.07 -23.52
C THR A 140 26.00 16.13 -22.67
N ASP A 141 25.50 17.38 -22.69
CA ASP A 141 26.09 18.48 -21.93
C ASP A 141 25.92 18.28 -20.42
N GLN A 142 27.05 18.31 -19.71
CA GLN A 142 27.08 18.15 -18.26
C GLN A 142 26.34 19.30 -17.56
N ALA A 143 26.39 20.52 -18.10
CA ALA A 143 25.70 21.68 -17.53
C ALA A 143 24.17 21.52 -17.57
N VAL A 144 23.62 20.86 -18.60
CA VAL A 144 22.19 20.57 -18.71
C VAL A 144 21.76 19.53 -17.67
N ARG A 145 22.58 18.50 -17.44
CA ARG A 145 22.34 17.48 -16.41
C ARG A 145 22.38 18.06 -15.01
N ASP A 146 23.35 18.90 -14.72
CA ASP A 146 23.50 19.54 -13.41
C ASP A 146 22.31 20.48 -13.14
N ARG A 147 21.96 21.34 -14.11
CA ARG A 147 20.76 22.20 -14.01
C ARG A 147 19.48 21.40 -13.85
N PHE A 148 19.32 20.29 -14.57
CA PHE A 148 18.16 19.40 -14.41
C PHE A 148 18.11 18.82 -12.99
N ASN A 149 19.24 18.36 -12.45
CA ASN A 149 19.33 17.83 -11.09
C ASN A 149 18.92 18.84 -10.01
N ASP A 150 19.15 20.14 -10.23
CA ASP A 150 18.75 21.19 -9.30
C ASP A 150 17.22 21.41 -9.26
N VAL A 151 16.54 21.27 -10.41
CA VAL A 151 15.11 21.58 -10.55
C VAL A 151 14.19 20.35 -10.66
N LYS A 152 14.73 19.13 -10.77
CA LYS A 152 13.95 17.89 -10.98
C LYS A 152 12.92 17.62 -9.88
N LYS A 153 13.15 18.11 -8.65
CA LYS A 153 12.23 17.96 -7.51
C LYS A 153 10.84 18.57 -7.76
N ASP A 154 10.75 19.53 -8.69
CA ASP A 154 9.51 20.24 -9.02
C ASP A 154 8.94 19.83 -10.38
N LEU A 155 9.56 18.87 -11.06
CA LEU A 155 9.10 18.36 -12.35
C LEU A 155 7.65 17.87 -12.30
N GLY A 156 7.25 17.22 -11.19
CA GLY A 156 5.88 16.78 -10.94
C GLY A 156 4.84 17.89 -10.98
N TYR A 157 5.18 19.10 -10.51
CA TYR A 157 4.31 20.27 -10.58
C TYR A 157 4.18 20.79 -12.01
N GLY A 158 5.26 20.78 -12.79
CA GLY A 158 5.21 21.13 -14.21
C GLY A 158 4.20 20.28 -15.00
N LEU A 159 4.00 19.01 -14.62
CA LEU A 159 3.07 18.13 -15.33
C LEU A 159 1.61 18.44 -15.14
N LEU A 160 1.24 19.16 -14.08
CA LEU A 160 -0.14 19.56 -13.87
C LEU A 160 -0.66 20.34 -15.09
N LEU A 161 0.25 21.03 -15.79
CA LEU A 161 -0.02 21.74 -17.04
C LEU A 161 -0.38 20.82 -18.20
N LYS A 162 0.01 19.54 -18.17
CA LYS A 162 -0.25 18.60 -19.27
C LYS A 162 -1.73 18.32 -19.49
N ARG A 163 -2.56 18.60 -18.48
CA ARG A 163 -4.01 18.56 -18.61
C ARG A 163 -4.54 19.63 -19.56
N TYR A 164 -3.83 20.74 -19.73
CA TYR A 164 -4.26 21.90 -20.51
C TYR A 164 -3.44 22.14 -21.78
N THR A 165 -2.20 21.67 -21.82
CA THR A 165 -1.32 21.80 -23.00
C THR A 165 -0.48 20.53 -23.22
N PRO A 166 -0.31 20.07 -24.47
CA PRO A 166 0.58 18.95 -24.77
C PRO A 166 2.06 19.28 -24.50
N ASN A 167 2.45 20.54 -24.64
CA ASN A 167 3.80 21.03 -24.39
C ASN A 167 3.80 21.81 -23.07
N VAL A 168 4.58 21.38 -22.10
CA VAL A 168 4.58 22.03 -20.76
C VAL A 168 5.38 23.32 -20.76
N SER A 169 6.40 23.45 -21.60
CA SER A 169 7.33 24.59 -21.64
C SER A 169 6.74 25.87 -22.24
N ASP A 170 5.71 25.76 -23.07
CA ASP A 170 5.03 26.89 -23.74
C ASP A 170 3.68 27.23 -23.11
N ALA A 171 3.37 26.68 -21.93
CA ALA A 171 2.13 26.92 -21.23
C ALA A 171 1.88 28.42 -21.03
N THR A 172 0.69 28.86 -21.42
CA THR A 172 0.25 30.25 -21.24
C THR A 172 0.02 30.57 -19.77
N GLU A 173 0.08 31.86 -19.41
CA GLU A 173 -0.16 32.31 -18.05
C GLU A 173 -1.54 31.87 -17.52
N ALA A 174 -2.57 31.88 -18.38
CA ALA A 174 -3.89 31.38 -18.03
C ALA A 174 -3.89 29.88 -17.67
N GLN A 175 -3.12 29.06 -18.39
CA GLN A 175 -2.99 27.62 -18.10
C GLN A 175 -2.21 27.35 -16.81
N ILE A 176 -1.20 28.18 -16.51
CA ILE A 176 -0.48 28.13 -15.23
C ILE A 176 -1.44 28.41 -14.08
N GLN A 177 -2.22 29.48 -14.16
CA GLN A 177 -3.19 29.82 -13.13
C GLN A 177 -4.28 28.74 -12.95
N MET A 178 -4.73 28.11 -14.03
CA MET A 178 -5.65 26.96 -13.95
C MET A 178 -5.00 25.75 -13.26
N ALA A 179 -3.77 25.39 -13.61
CA ALA A 179 -3.05 24.28 -12.98
C ALA A 179 -2.75 24.54 -11.50
N THR A 180 -2.43 25.78 -11.13
CA THR A 180 -2.24 26.18 -9.73
C THR A 180 -3.54 26.00 -8.94
N LYS A 181 -4.69 26.42 -9.49
CA LYS A 181 -5.99 26.20 -8.84
C LYS A 181 -6.32 24.72 -8.68
N ASP A 182 -6.10 23.91 -9.72
CA ASP A 182 -6.35 22.47 -9.71
C ASP A 182 -5.32 21.66 -8.89
N SER A 183 -4.25 22.31 -8.42
CA SER A 183 -3.28 21.69 -7.50
C SER A 183 -3.83 21.50 -6.08
N ILE A 184 -4.93 22.19 -5.75
CA ILE A 184 -5.62 22.11 -4.47
C ILE A 184 -6.88 21.26 -4.64
N PRO A 185 -7.07 20.19 -3.84
CA PRO A 185 -8.30 19.41 -3.90
C PRO A 185 -9.49 20.26 -3.44
N ARG A 186 -10.70 19.91 -3.88
CA ARG A 186 -11.91 20.64 -3.44
C ARG A 186 -12.04 20.58 -1.92
N VAL A 187 -12.08 21.76 -1.29
CA VAL A 187 -12.04 21.92 0.17
C VAL A 187 -13.34 21.44 0.83
N ALA A 188 -14.49 21.80 0.28
CA ALA A 188 -15.78 21.50 0.92
C ALA A 188 -16.02 20.00 1.17
N PRO A 189 -15.84 19.08 0.19
CA PRO A 189 -15.97 17.64 0.45
C PRO A 189 -15.04 17.11 1.54
N LEU A 190 -13.79 17.59 1.59
CA LEU A 190 -12.80 17.18 2.59
C LEU A 190 -13.17 17.67 3.98
N TYR A 191 -13.52 18.95 4.08
CA TYR A 191 -13.97 19.59 5.32
C TYR A 191 -15.17 18.84 5.92
N PHE A 192 -16.22 18.60 5.13
CA PHE A 192 -17.41 17.91 5.62
C PHE A 192 -17.16 16.44 5.95
N ALA A 193 -16.40 15.71 5.12
CA ALA A 193 -16.07 14.31 5.40
C ALA A 193 -15.26 14.16 6.69
N PHE A 194 -14.28 15.05 6.92
CA PHE A 194 -13.51 15.08 8.16
C PHE A 194 -14.39 15.37 9.38
N ARG A 195 -15.30 16.35 9.28
CA ARG A 195 -16.24 16.66 10.38
C ARG A 195 -17.24 15.54 10.66
N ILE A 196 -17.72 14.85 9.62
CA ILE A 196 -18.56 13.65 9.78
C ILE A 196 -17.78 12.55 10.51
N MET A 197 -16.54 12.30 10.12
CA MET A 197 -15.66 11.31 10.76
C MET A 197 -15.45 11.64 12.24
N VAL A 198 -15.02 12.87 12.56
CA VAL A 198 -14.78 13.33 13.94
C VAL A 198 -16.08 13.30 14.76
N GLY A 199 -17.19 13.77 14.19
CA GLY A 199 -18.51 13.75 14.83
C GLY A 199 -18.96 12.32 15.17
N CYS A 200 -18.82 11.39 14.23
CA CYS A 200 -19.09 9.97 14.49
C CYS A 200 -18.16 9.40 15.58
N GLY A 201 -16.87 9.76 15.55
CA GLY A 201 -15.88 9.38 16.57
C GLY A 201 -16.28 9.83 17.99
N ILE A 202 -16.67 11.10 18.14
CA ILE A 202 -17.12 11.67 19.42
C ILE A 202 -18.41 10.99 19.89
N ILE A 203 -19.40 10.79 19.01
CA ILE A 203 -20.65 10.11 19.37
C ILE A 203 -20.36 8.67 19.83
N MET A 204 -19.48 7.95 19.12
CA MET A 204 -19.06 6.60 19.51
C MET A 204 -18.35 6.60 20.87
N LEU A 205 -17.46 7.56 21.13
CA LEU A 205 -16.81 7.72 22.44
C LEU A 205 -17.86 7.89 23.54
N LEU A 206 -18.84 8.78 23.37
CA LEU A 206 -19.88 9.00 24.36
C LEU A 206 -20.72 7.74 24.62
N ILE A 207 -21.12 7.03 23.57
CA ILE A 207 -21.89 5.78 23.68
C ILE A 207 -21.07 4.71 24.43
N ILE A 208 -19.82 4.51 24.03
CA ILE A 208 -18.92 3.50 24.60
C ILE A 208 -18.58 3.84 26.04
N ALA A 209 -18.22 5.10 26.34
CA ALA A 209 -17.90 5.55 27.68
C ALA A 209 -19.10 5.43 28.63
N ALA A 210 -20.31 5.82 28.19
CA ALA A 210 -21.52 5.65 28.99
C ALA A 210 -21.87 4.16 29.21
N SER A 211 -21.64 3.31 28.20
CA SER A 211 -21.81 1.86 28.29
C SER A 211 -20.82 1.24 29.25
N PHE A 212 -19.54 1.63 29.18
CA PHE A 212 -18.49 1.20 30.09
C PHE A 212 -18.77 1.68 31.53
N TRP A 213 -19.26 2.91 31.70
CA TRP A 213 -19.67 3.44 33.00
C TRP A 213 -20.83 2.63 33.62
N SER A 214 -21.79 2.19 32.80
CA SER A 214 -22.86 1.29 33.24
C SER A 214 -22.32 -0.08 33.69
N VAL A 215 -21.28 -0.59 33.02
CA VAL A 215 -20.60 -1.85 33.37
C VAL A 215 -19.89 -1.75 34.71
N ILE A 216 -19.06 -0.71 34.93
CA ILE A 216 -18.31 -0.57 36.20
C ILE A 216 -19.21 -0.34 37.42
N ARG A 217 -20.39 0.28 37.22
CA ARG A 217 -21.38 0.47 38.28
C ARG A 217 -22.28 -0.75 38.49
N ASN A 218 -22.07 -1.82 37.72
CA ASN A 218 -22.91 -3.02 37.66
C ASN A 218 -24.41 -2.72 37.40
N ARG A 219 -24.69 -1.66 36.65
CA ARG A 219 -26.05 -1.18 36.30
C ARG A 219 -26.41 -1.46 34.84
N ILE A 220 -25.94 -2.59 34.32
CA ILE A 220 -26.13 -2.98 32.91
C ILE A 220 -27.60 -3.32 32.68
N GLY A 221 -28.21 -2.70 31.66
CA GLY A 221 -29.60 -2.96 31.26
C GLY A 221 -30.64 -2.06 31.92
N GLU A 222 -30.27 -1.23 32.92
CA GLU A 222 -31.21 -0.34 33.62
C GLU A 222 -31.68 0.84 32.75
N LYS A 223 -30.75 1.48 32.03
CA LYS A 223 -31.02 2.68 31.23
C LYS A 223 -31.40 2.31 29.79
N LYS A 224 -32.70 2.24 29.51
CA LYS A 224 -33.22 1.89 28.15
C LYS A 224 -32.77 2.84 27.05
N TRP A 225 -32.58 4.13 27.34
CA TRP A 225 -32.10 5.10 26.33
C TRP A 225 -30.67 4.78 25.87
N LEU A 226 -29.79 4.33 26.78
CA LEU A 226 -28.41 3.96 26.46
C LEU A 226 -28.35 2.71 25.58
N LEU A 227 -29.24 1.75 25.83
CA LEU A 227 -29.37 0.56 24.98
C LEU A 227 -29.87 0.93 23.57
N ARG A 228 -30.81 1.88 23.47
CA ARG A 228 -31.30 2.38 22.17
C ARG A 228 -30.21 3.13 21.41
N THR A 229 -29.44 3.99 22.07
CA THR A 229 -28.34 4.71 21.42
C THR A 229 -27.21 3.78 21.00
N ALA A 230 -26.87 2.77 21.80
CA ALA A 230 -25.89 1.75 21.41
C ALA A 230 -26.35 0.91 20.20
N LEU A 231 -27.65 0.62 20.11
CA LEU A 231 -28.24 -0.08 18.96
C LEU A 231 -28.25 0.79 17.69
N TYR A 232 -28.75 2.03 17.78
CA TYR A 232 -28.79 2.93 16.63
C TYR A 232 -27.42 3.49 16.25
N GLY A 233 -26.44 3.41 17.15
CA GLY A 233 -25.04 3.75 16.88
C GLY A 233 -24.28 2.68 16.08
N ILE A 234 -24.91 1.55 15.73
CA ILE A 234 -24.25 0.50 14.93
C ILE A 234 -23.66 1.05 13.62
N PRO A 235 -24.33 1.89 12.81
CA PRO A 235 -23.77 2.36 11.54
C PRO A 235 -22.60 3.35 11.67
N LEU A 236 -22.40 3.99 12.83
CA LEU A 236 -21.42 5.06 13.02
C LEU A 236 -19.96 4.68 12.67
N PRO A 237 -19.43 3.49 13.03
CA PRO A 237 -18.08 3.09 12.63
C PRO A 237 -17.92 3.00 11.11
N TRP A 238 -18.95 2.53 10.39
CA TRP A 238 -18.92 2.42 8.94
C TRP A 238 -18.94 3.81 8.28
N ILE A 239 -19.78 4.72 8.77
CA ILE A 239 -19.81 6.09 8.25
C ILE A 239 -18.46 6.79 8.52
N ALA A 240 -17.90 6.61 9.71
CA ALA A 240 -16.61 7.20 10.09
C ALA A 240 -15.45 6.67 9.26
N ILE A 241 -15.36 5.35 9.05
CA ILE A 241 -14.24 4.75 8.32
C ILE A 241 -14.25 5.12 6.83
N GLU A 242 -15.42 5.11 6.19
CA GLU A 242 -15.56 5.52 4.78
C GLU A 242 -15.25 7.00 4.60
N SER A 243 -15.71 7.84 5.53
CA SER A 243 -15.38 9.27 5.54
C SER A 243 -13.88 9.50 5.74
N GLY A 244 -13.24 8.72 6.61
CA GLY A 244 -11.80 8.77 6.83
C GLY A 244 -10.99 8.35 5.60
N TRP A 245 -11.39 7.27 4.91
CA TRP A 245 -10.78 6.85 3.64
C TRP A 245 -10.94 7.89 2.55
N PHE A 246 -12.12 8.52 2.46
CA PHE A 246 -12.34 9.63 1.54
C PHE A 246 -11.38 10.79 1.82
N VAL A 247 -11.24 11.21 3.08
CA VAL A 247 -10.27 12.27 3.48
C VAL A 247 -8.83 11.87 3.12
N ALA A 248 -8.45 10.62 3.34
CA ALA A 248 -7.10 10.13 3.06
C ALA A 248 -6.76 10.12 1.57
N GLU A 249 -7.64 9.54 0.73
CA GLU A 249 -7.41 9.36 -0.71
C GLU A 249 -7.75 10.61 -1.52
N TYR A 250 -8.93 11.21 -1.30
CA TYR A 250 -9.32 12.42 -2.02
C TYR A 250 -8.45 13.61 -1.64
N GLY A 251 -8.00 13.70 -0.38
CA GLY A 251 -7.10 14.77 0.07
C GLY A 251 -5.69 14.66 -0.49
N ARG A 252 -5.33 13.54 -1.13
CA ARG A 252 -4.06 13.39 -1.86
C ARG A 252 -4.17 13.89 -3.31
N GLN A 253 -5.39 14.02 -3.86
CA GLN A 253 -5.56 14.52 -5.23
C GLN A 253 -5.00 15.95 -5.37
N PRO A 254 -4.37 16.31 -6.50
CA PRO A 254 -4.30 15.55 -7.77
C PRO A 254 -3.20 14.47 -7.85
N TRP A 255 -2.49 14.18 -6.76
CA TRP A 255 -1.33 13.30 -6.76
C TRP A 255 -1.72 11.81 -6.63
N ALA A 256 -1.27 11.00 -7.60
CA ALA A 256 -1.69 9.61 -7.71
C ALA A 256 -0.84 8.62 -6.88
N ILE A 257 0.43 8.89 -6.55
CA ILE A 257 1.36 7.81 -6.17
C ILE A 257 2.09 8.07 -4.84
N GLY A 258 1.90 7.12 -3.92
CA GLY A 258 3.01 6.35 -3.35
C GLY A 258 2.85 4.87 -3.77
N GLY A 259 3.71 4.36 -4.66
CA GLY A 259 3.66 2.99 -5.21
C GLY A 259 4.11 2.86 -6.67
N ALA A 260 5.27 2.24 -6.91
CA ALA A 260 5.92 2.18 -8.24
C ALA A 260 5.20 1.30 -9.28
N LEU A 261 4.49 0.22 -8.88
CA LEU A 261 3.84 -0.70 -9.84
C LEU A 261 2.62 -0.05 -10.52
N PHE A 262 1.75 0.60 -9.75
CA PHE A 262 0.60 1.35 -10.27
C PHE A 262 1.03 2.52 -11.17
N ALA A 263 2.17 3.10 -10.82
CA ALA A 263 2.72 4.28 -11.46
C ALA A 263 3.43 3.98 -12.78
N ALA A 264 4.27 2.95 -12.81
CA ALA A 264 5.05 2.59 -14.00
C ALA A 264 4.30 1.62 -14.91
N TRP A 265 3.52 0.70 -14.34
CA TRP A 265 2.80 -0.35 -15.06
C TRP A 265 1.33 -0.43 -14.62
N PRO A 266 0.50 0.58 -14.94
CA PRO A 266 -0.87 0.68 -14.44
C PRO A 266 -1.75 -0.49 -14.88
N MET A 267 -1.58 -0.97 -16.13
CA MET A 267 -2.36 -2.10 -16.64
C MET A 267 -1.92 -3.42 -16.00
N VAL A 268 -0.62 -3.61 -15.73
CA VAL A 268 -0.12 -4.78 -14.99
C VAL A 268 -0.65 -4.78 -13.57
N TYR A 269 -0.64 -3.62 -12.90
CA TYR A 269 -1.24 -3.47 -11.59
C TYR A 269 -2.73 -3.84 -11.61
N ALA A 270 -3.50 -3.28 -12.54
CA ALA A 270 -4.92 -3.58 -12.66
C ALA A 270 -5.16 -5.09 -12.90
N ALA A 271 -4.42 -5.70 -13.83
CA ALA A 271 -4.56 -7.12 -14.16
C ALA A 271 -4.15 -8.05 -13.02
N ALA A 272 -3.03 -7.77 -12.35
CA ALA A 272 -2.54 -8.61 -11.26
C ALA A 272 -3.49 -8.58 -10.05
N PHE A 273 -3.91 -7.39 -9.61
CA PHE A 273 -4.78 -7.27 -8.44
C PHE A 273 -6.22 -7.71 -8.70
N SER A 274 -6.75 -7.53 -9.92
CA SER A 274 -8.09 -8.03 -10.29
C SER A 274 -8.11 -9.51 -10.65
N GLY A 275 -7.08 -10.03 -11.33
CA GLY A 275 -6.97 -11.45 -11.68
C GLY A 275 -6.66 -12.33 -10.48
N PHE A 276 -5.82 -11.86 -9.56
CA PHE A 276 -5.53 -12.53 -8.29
C PHE A 276 -6.42 -12.05 -7.14
N TYR A 277 -7.66 -11.62 -7.43
CA TYR A 277 -8.52 -10.94 -6.45
C TYR A 277 -8.64 -11.65 -5.10
N VAL A 278 -9.12 -12.90 -5.09
CA VAL A 278 -9.30 -13.67 -3.84
C VAL A 278 -7.96 -13.89 -3.14
N ALA A 279 -6.90 -14.16 -3.90
CA ALA A 279 -5.56 -14.32 -3.36
C ALA A 279 -5.06 -13.03 -2.67
N MET A 280 -5.27 -11.87 -3.28
CA MET A 280 -4.92 -10.58 -2.70
C MET A 280 -5.77 -10.23 -1.48
N ILE A 281 -7.07 -10.58 -1.47
CA ILE A 281 -7.92 -10.44 -0.29
C ILE A 281 -7.40 -11.31 0.87
N LEU A 282 -6.97 -12.54 0.61
CA LEU A 282 -6.35 -13.39 1.64
C LEU A 282 -5.05 -12.80 2.17
N VAL A 283 -4.20 -12.26 1.28
CA VAL A 283 -2.98 -11.54 1.69
C VAL A 283 -3.34 -10.36 2.59
N LEU A 284 -4.28 -9.51 2.17
CA LEU A 284 -4.72 -8.34 2.93
C LEU A 284 -5.29 -8.72 4.30
N ALA A 285 -6.22 -9.69 4.33
CA ALA A 285 -6.81 -10.20 5.56
C ALA A 285 -5.75 -10.76 6.51
N SER A 286 -4.75 -11.45 5.98
CA SER A 286 -3.62 -11.98 6.78
C SER A 286 -2.75 -10.84 7.33
N LEU A 287 -2.47 -9.83 6.52
CA LEU A 287 -1.68 -8.67 6.93
C LEU A 287 -2.35 -7.84 8.03
N PHE A 288 -3.70 -7.82 8.11
CA PHE A 288 -4.40 -7.16 9.22
C PHE A 288 -3.98 -7.69 10.59
N PHE A 289 -3.70 -8.99 10.72
CA PHE A 289 -3.35 -9.59 12.00
C PHE A 289 -1.94 -9.24 12.50
N ARG A 290 -1.02 -8.80 11.61
CA ARG A 290 0.37 -8.52 12.02
C ARG A 290 0.51 -7.28 12.91
N PRO A 291 0.09 -6.07 12.48
CA PRO A 291 0.27 -4.86 13.28
C PRO A 291 -0.44 -4.96 14.63
N VAL A 292 -1.72 -5.35 14.60
CA VAL A 292 -2.53 -5.50 15.82
C VAL A 292 -2.06 -6.65 16.69
N GLY A 293 -1.57 -7.74 16.09
CA GLY A 293 -1.04 -8.89 16.81
C GLY A 293 0.19 -8.50 17.64
N PHE A 294 1.15 -7.77 17.07
CA PHE A 294 2.33 -7.34 17.81
C PHE A 294 2.00 -6.39 18.97
N ASP A 295 1.10 -5.41 18.78
CA ASP A 295 0.75 -4.49 19.85
C ASP A 295 -0.15 -5.16 20.91
N TYR A 296 -1.19 -5.90 20.51
CA TYR A 296 -2.22 -6.38 21.44
C TYR A 296 -1.85 -7.65 22.19
N ARG A 297 -0.94 -8.48 21.65
CA ARG A 297 -0.53 -9.75 22.27
C ARG A 297 -0.13 -9.59 23.73
N SER A 298 0.65 -8.57 24.05
CA SER A 298 1.24 -8.40 25.39
C SER A 298 0.42 -7.52 26.32
N LYS A 299 -0.74 -6.99 25.90
CA LYS A 299 -1.56 -6.09 26.72
C LYS A 299 -2.37 -6.80 27.80
N ILE A 300 -2.65 -8.09 27.64
CA ILE A 300 -3.41 -8.91 28.61
C ILE A 300 -2.58 -10.15 28.95
N GLU A 301 -2.42 -10.43 30.24
CA GLU A 301 -1.69 -11.59 30.76
C GLU A 301 -2.55 -12.86 30.83
N ASP A 302 -3.36 -13.11 29.79
CA ASP A 302 -4.14 -14.32 29.64
C ASP A 302 -3.52 -15.25 28.58
N THR A 303 -3.46 -16.54 28.87
CA THR A 303 -2.83 -17.53 27.98
C THR A 303 -3.63 -17.75 26.71
N ARG A 304 -4.97 -17.73 26.77
CA ARG A 304 -5.83 -17.86 25.59
C ARG A 304 -5.71 -16.63 24.69
N TRP A 305 -5.66 -15.44 25.28
CA TRP A 305 -5.45 -14.18 24.57
C TRP A 305 -4.12 -14.17 23.81
N ARG A 306 -3.01 -14.48 24.50
CA ARG A 306 -1.68 -14.53 23.87
C ARG A 306 -1.64 -15.56 22.74
N ASN A 307 -2.18 -16.76 22.96
CA ASN A 307 -2.24 -17.81 21.93
C ASN A 307 -3.08 -17.40 20.71
N MET A 308 -4.20 -16.69 20.91
CA MET A 308 -5.02 -16.19 19.81
C MET A 308 -4.23 -15.21 18.93
N TRP A 309 -3.50 -14.27 19.53
CA TRP A 309 -2.67 -13.33 18.79
C TRP A 309 -1.44 -13.97 18.17
N ASP A 310 -0.84 -14.98 18.82
CA ASP A 310 0.24 -15.79 18.24
C ASP A 310 -0.22 -16.48 16.95
N TRP A 311 -1.42 -17.06 16.94
CA TRP A 311 -2.03 -17.61 15.71
C TRP A 311 -2.24 -16.53 14.65
N GLY A 312 -2.73 -15.34 15.03
CA GLY A 312 -2.88 -14.20 14.12
C GLY A 312 -1.56 -13.77 13.49
N ILE A 313 -0.50 -13.61 14.29
CA ILE A 313 0.85 -13.25 13.82
C ILE A 313 1.40 -14.34 12.88
N PHE A 314 1.19 -15.61 13.23
CA PHE A 314 1.60 -16.75 12.39
C PHE A 314 0.91 -16.71 11.02
N ILE A 315 -0.42 -16.61 10.99
CA ILE A 315 -1.20 -16.52 9.75
C ILE A 315 -0.75 -15.32 8.91
N GLY A 316 -0.62 -14.15 9.54
CA GLY A 316 -0.16 -12.92 8.88
C GLY A 316 1.26 -12.96 8.35
N SER A 317 2.09 -13.89 8.84
CA SER A 317 3.47 -14.07 8.39
C SER A 317 3.64 -15.22 7.39
N PHE A 318 2.77 -16.23 7.44
CA PHE A 318 2.84 -17.42 6.59
C PHE A 318 2.07 -17.26 5.27
N VAL A 319 0.86 -16.72 5.31
CA VAL A 319 -0.02 -16.64 4.13
C VAL A 319 0.55 -15.71 3.04
N PRO A 320 1.07 -14.51 3.33
CA PRO A 320 1.55 -13.63 2.27
C PRO A 320 2.70 -14.21 1.43
N PRO A 321 3.80 -14.76 2.03
CA PRO A 321 4.85 -15.40 1.25
C PRO A 321 4.35 -16.57 0.40
N LEU A 322 3.45 -17.40 0.95
CA LEU A 322 2.89 -18.55 0.24
C LEU A 322 2.09 -18.11 -0.99
N VAL A 323 1.14 -17.18 -0.80
CA VAL A 323 0.25 -16.71 -1.85
C VAL A 323 1.02 -15.96 -2.94
N ILE A 324 1.99 -15.12 -2.56
CA ILE A 324 2.84 -14.42 -3.53
C ILE A 324 3.69 -15.42 -4.33
N GLY A 325 4.26 -16.44 -3.69
CA GLY A 325 5.01 -17.49 -4.40
C GLY A 325 4.13 -18.26 -5.39
N VAL A 326 2.91 -18.61 -5.00
CA VAL A 326 1.92 -19.24 -5.89
C VAL A 326 1.58 -18.33 -7.07
N ALA A 327 1.39 -17.03 -6.83
CA ALA A 327 1.12 -16.07 -7.90
C ALA A 327 2.28 -16.00 -8.91
N PHE A 328 3.54 -15.92 -8.45
CA PHE A 328 4.71 -15.95 -9.34
C PHE A 328 4.83 -17.26 -10.13
N GLY A 329 4.52 -18.40 -9.52
CA GLY A 329 4.47 -19.67 -10.26
C GLY A 329 3.42 -19.68 -11.38
N ASN A 330 2.26 -19.05 -11.15
CA ASN A 330 1.23 -18.88 -12.18
C ASN A 330 1.64 -17.89 -13.27
N LEU A 331 2.40 -16.83 -12.93
CA LEU A 331 2.93 -15.91 -13.94
C LEU A 331 3.87 -16.62 -14.92
N LEU A 332 4.70 -17.56 -14.45
CA LEU A 332 5.57 -18.36 -15.32
C LEU A 332 4.81 -19.33 -16.24
N GLN A 333 3.64 -19.80 -15.82
CA GLN A 333 2.77 -20.69 -16.61
C GLN A 333 1.84 -19.94 -17.56
N GLY A 334 1.53 -18.67 -17.25
CA GLY A 334 0.52 -17.87 -17.93
C GLY A 334 -0.83 -17.90 -17.23
N VAL A 335 -1.48 -16.73 -17.24
CA VAL A 335 -2.68 -16.46 -16.45
C VAL A 335 -3.90 -16.29 -17.36
N PRO A 336 -5.08 -16.85 -17.03
CA PRO A 336 -6.25 -16.83 -17.93
C PRO A 336 -7.00 -15.49 -17.86
N PHE A 337 -6.50 -14.48 -18.59
CA PHE A 337 -7.16 -13.19 -18.78
C PHE A 337 -7.17 -12.76 -20.25
N HIS A 338 -8.11 -11.91 -20.63
CA HIS A 338 -8.15 -11.29 -21.95
C HIS A 338 -8.48 -9.80 -21.83
N VAL A 339 -8.29 -9.09 -22.94
CA VAL A 339 -8.48 -7.64 -23.03
C VAL A 339 -9.41 -7.36 -24.21
N ASP A 340 -10.43 -6.52 -24.01
CA ASP A 340 -11.30 -6.07 -25.11
C ASP A 340 -10.70 -4.91 -25.92
N GLU A 341 -11.40 -4.48 -26.96
CA GLU A 341 -10.97 -3.36 -27.81
C GLU A 341 -10.79 -2.04 -27.04
N TYR A 342 -11.48 -1.88 -25.91
CA TYR A 342 -11.42 -0.70 -25.05
C TYR A 342 -10.40 -0.85 -23.91
N MET A 343 -9.47 -1.80 -24.00
CA MET A 343 -8.42 -2.04 -23.02
C MET A 343 -8.94 -2.45 -21.64
N ARG A 344 -10.16 -2.99 -21.55
CA ARG A 344 -10.74 -3.53 -20.32
C ARG A 344 -10.29 -4.97 -20.12
N LEU A 345 -9.84 -5.25 -18.91
CA LEU A 345 -9.36 -6.57 -18.49
C LEU A 345 -10.51 -7.46 -18.02
N PHE A 346 -10.53 -8.71 -18.48
CA PHE A 346 -11.44 -9.75 -18.04
C PHE A 346 -10.64 -10.98 -17.61
N TYR A 347 -10.90 -11.46 -16.39
CA TYR A 347 -10.29 -12.67 -15.86
C TYR A 347 -11.29 -13.82 -15.93
N THR A 348 -10.92 -14.91 -16.59
CA THR A 348 -11.81 -16.07 -16.80
C THR A 348 -11.45 -17.27 -15.90
N GLY A 349 -10.36 -17.17 -15.15
CA GLY A 349 -9.96 -18.20 -14.19
C GLY A 349 -10.73 -18.12 -12.87
N ASN A 350 -10.39 -19.03 -11.97
CA ASN A 350 -10.83 -18.98 -10.57
C ASN A 350 -9.66 -19.16 -9.58
N PHE A 351 -9.91 -18.89 -8.31
CA PHE A 351 -8.89 -18.97 -7.25
C PHE A 351 -8.27 -20.37 -7.11
N PHE A 352 -9.05 -21.44 -7.20
CA PHE A 352 -8.55 -22.79 -7.00
C PHE A 352 -7.67 -23.28 -8.16
N GLN A 353 -7.86 -22.76 -9.37
CA GLN A 353 -6.98 -23.02 -10.52
C GLN A 353 -5.56 -22.45 -10.31
N LEU A 354 -5.41 -21.42 -9.47
CA LEU A 354 -4.09 -20.89 -9.12
C LEU A 354 -3.29 -21.88 -8.26
N LEU A 355 -3.96 -22.80 -7.56
CA LEU A 355 -3.33 -23.82 -6.70
C LEU A 355 -2.86 -25.03 -7.52
N ASN A 356 -2.22 -24.80 -8.66
CA ASN A 356 -1.64 -25.85 -9.49
C ASN A 356 -0.30 -26.35 -8.89
N PRO A 357 0.18 -27.54 -9.28
CA PRO A 357 1.36 -28.16 -8.66
C PRO A 357 2.64 -27.31 -8.68
N PHE A 358 2.89 -26.62 -9.80
CA PHE A 358 4.06 -25.76 -9.93
C PHE A 358 3.92 -24.46 -9.12
N GLY A 359 2.73 -23.85 -9.11
CA GLY A 359 2.41 -22.72 -8.26
C GLY A 359 2.62 -23.05 -6.78
N LEU A 360 2.17 -24.23 -6.33
CA LEU A 360 2.40 -24.69 -4.96
C LEU A 360 3.88 -24.90 -4.67
N LEU A 361 4.66 -25.47 -5.60
CA LEU A 361 6.11 -25.59 -5.46
C LEU A 361 6.78 -24.21 -5.32
N ALA A 362 6.41 -23.23 -6.15
CA ALA A 362 6.90 -21.86 -6.06
C ALA A 362 6.48 -21.19 -4.73
N GLY A 363 5.27 -21.49 -4.24
CA GLY A 363 4.81 -21.12 -2.90
C GLY A 363 5.70 -21.68 -1.80
N VAL A 364 6.07 -22.96 -1.88
CA VAL A 364 6.98 -23.61 -0.92
C VAL A 364 8.38 -23.00 -0.98
N VAL A 365 8.92 -22.74 -2.18
CA VAL A 365 10.20 -22.02 -2.36
C VAL A 365 10.15 -20.67 -1.63
N SER A 366 9.08 -19.90 -1.86
CA SER A 366 8.87 -18.57 -1.26
C SER A 366 8.80 -18.64 0.28
N VAL A 367 8.04 -19.59 0.84
CA VAL A 367 7.95 -19.76 2.29
C VAL A 367 9.30 -20.19 2.87
N ALA A 368 9.97 -21.16 2.28
CA ALA A 368 11.25 -21.68 2.77
C ALA A 368 12.35 -20.60 2.77
N MET A 369 12.44 -19.79 1.71
CA MET A 369 13.43 -18.71 1.63
C MET A 369 13.17 -17.60 2.66
N ILE A 370 11.89 -17.27 2.95
CA ILE A 370 11.54 -16.28 3.98
C ILE A 370 11.79 -16.83 5.40
N ILE A 371 11.54 -18.12 5.65
CA ILE A 371 11.90 -18.77 6.92
C ILE A 371 13.41 -18.76 7.11
N THR A 372 14.19 -19.05 6.06
CA THR A 372 15.65 -19.01 6.09
C THR A 372 16.16 -17.62 6.49
N GLN A 373 15.59 -16.57 5.89
CA GLN A 373 15.92 -15.18 6.22
C GLN A 373 15.57 -14.81 7.67
N GLY A 374 14.38 -15.20 8.14
CA GLY A 374 13.97 -14.96 9.52
C GLY A 374 14.83 -15.71 10.54
N ALA A 375 15.18 -16.97 10.26
CA ALA A 375 15.97 -17.81 11.14
C ALA A 375 17.43 -17.32 11.25
N THR A 376 18.06 -16.93 10.13
CA THR A 376 19.40 -16.33 10.15
C THR A 376 19.42 -14.96 10.84
N TYR A 377 18.36 -14.15 10.68
CA TYR A 377 18.20 -12.91 11.45
C TYR A 377 18.11 -13.17 12.96
N LEU A 378 17.29 -14.13 13.38
CA LEU A 378 17.18 -14.52 14.79
C LEU A 378 18.48 -15.08 15.34
N GLN A 379 19.23 -15.85 14.54
CA GLN A 379 20.54 -16.38 14.94
C GLN A 379 21.52 -15.25 15.31
N MET A 380 21.48 -14.09 14.63
CA MET A 380 22.31 -12.93 14.98
C MET A 380 21.86 -12.19 16.24
N ARG A 381 20.57 -12.28 16.59
CA ARG A 381 19.94 -11.45 17.63
C ARG A 381 19.65 -12.20 18.92
N THR A 382 19.81 -13.52 18.94
CA THR A 382 19.44 -14.38 20.07
C THR A 382 20.65 -15.14 20.61
N VAL A 383 20.59 -15.52 21.89
CA VAL A 383 21.61 -16.28 22.61
C VAL A 383 20.98 -17.50 23.31
N GLY A 384 21.81 -18.43 23.76
CA GLY A 384 21.36 -19.61 24.52
C GLY A 384 20.54 -20.59 23.67
N GLU A 385 19.44 -21.10 24.24
CA GLU A 385 18.64 -22.16 23.59
C GLU A 385 17.96 -21.68 22.30
N LEU A 386 17.44 -20.45 22.27
CA LEU A 386 16.77 -19.90 21.09
C LEU A 386 17.74 -19.70 19.92
N HIS A 387 19.01 -19.41 20.20
CA HIS A 387 20.06 -19.33 19.21
C HIS A 387 20.30 -20.69 18.53
N LEU A 388 20.45 -21.76 19.32
CA LEU A 388 20.68 -23.11 18.81
C LEU A 388 19.50 -23.60 17.95
N ARG A 389 18.26 -23.33 18.39
CA ARG A 389 17.06 -23.64 17.62
C ARG A 389 17.01 -22.86 16.31
N SER A 390 17.28 -21.54 16.35
CA SER A 390 17.29 -20.69 15.15
C SER A 390 18.33 -21.14 14.13
N ARG A 391 19.53 -21.53 14.59
CA ARG A 391 20.60 -22.08 13.76
C ARG A 391 20.20 -23.39 13.07
N ALA A 392 19.60 -24.33 13.80
CA ALA A 392 19.13 -25.59 13.22
C ALA A 392 18.03 -25.34 12.17
N THR A 393 17.06 -24.47 12.49
CA THR A 393 16.00 -24.07 11.56
C THR A 393 16.56 -23.40 10.30
N ALA A 394 17.54 -22.51 10.43
CA ALA A 394 18.18 -21.86 9.28
C ALA A 394 18.82 -22.87 8.32
N GLN A 395 19.49 -23.90 8.85
CA GLN A 395 20.11 -24.94 8.03
C GLN A 395 19.08 -25.79 7.28
N VAL A 396 18.02 -26.24 7.97
CA VAL A 396 16.97 -27.05 7.34
C VAL A 396 16.20 -26.23 6.30
N ALA A 397 15.78 -25.01 6.65
CA ALA A 397 15.05 -24.14 5.73
C ALA A 397 15.87 -23.79 4.48
N ALA A 398 17.17 -23.51 4.63
CA ALA A 398 18.04 -23.23 3.49
C ALA A 398 18.20 -24.44 2.55
N LEU A 399 18.30 -25.66 3.10
CA LEU A 399 18.34 -26.89 2.29
C LEU A 399 17.01 -27.12 1.57
N VAL A 400 15.88 -26.87 2.23
CA VAL A 400 14.55 -26.94 1.59
C VAL A 400 14.45 -25.92 0.45
N THR A 401 14.87 -24.67 0.67
CA THR A 401 14.92 -23.65 -0.40
C THR A 401 15.75 -24.13 -1.58
N LEU A 402 16.94 -24.69 -1.34
CA LEU A 402 17.81 -25.20 -2.39
C LEU A 402 17.13 -26.29 -3.20
N VAL A 403 16.63 -27.33 -2.55
CA VAL A 403 16.05 -28.50 -3.23
C VAL A 403 14.81 -28.09 -4.01
N CYS A 404 13.90 -27.32 -3.39
CA CYS A 404 12.69 -26.86 -4.05
C CYS A 404 12.99 -25.92 -5.22
N PHE A 405 13.97 -25.02 -5.09
CA PHE A 405 14.36 -24.11 -6.17
C PHE A 405 15.03 -24.85 -7.33
N ALA A 406 15.91 -25.82 -7.04
CA ALA A 406 16.51 -26.68 -8.06
C ALA A 406 15.45 -27.50 -8.81
N LEU A 407 14.50 -28.11 -8.09
CA LEU A 407 13.37 -28.82 -8.68
C LEU A 407 12.49 -27.90 -9.53
N ALA A 408 12.22 -26.68 -9.08
CA ALA A 408 11.46 -25.70 -9.85
C ALA A 408 12.20 -25.32 -11.14
N GLY A 409 13.52 -25.11 -11.09
CA GLY A 409 14.34 -24.85 -12.27
C GLY A 409 14.33 -26.01 -13.27
N VAL A 410 14.50 -27.24 -12.80
CA VAL A 410 14.38 -28.45 -13.65
C VAL A 410 13.00 -28.52 -14.30
N TRP A 411 11.93 -28.26 -13.54
CA TRP A 411 10.57 -28.27 -14.07
C TRP A 411 10.37 -27.19 -15.14
N VAL A 412 10.89 -25.97 -14.93
CA VAL A 412 10.84 -24.90 -15.94
C VAL A 412 11.54 -25.34 -17.23
N VAL A 413 12.70 -25.98 -17.13
CA VAL A 413 13.48 -26.43 -18.31
C VAL A 413 12.76 -27.50 -19.11
N TYR A 414 12.14 -28.49 -18.46
CA TYR A 414 11.61 -29.68 -19.14
C TYR A 414 10.09 -29.73 -19.29
N GLY A 415 9.34 -28.91 -18.55
CA GLY A 415 7.88 -29.08 -18.43
C GLY A 415 7.04 -27.80 -18.45
N ILE A 416 7.65 -26.62 -18.63
CA ILE A 416 6.90 -25.37 -18.75
C ILE A 416 7.30 -24.66 -20.04
N ASP A 417 6.35 -24.59 -20.98
CA ASP A 417 6.50 -23.73 -22.14
C ASP A 417 6.42 -22.26 -21.72
N GLY A 418 7.32 -21.44 -22.24
CA GLY A 418 7.30 -20.00 -22.04
C GLY A 418 6.60 -19.26 -23.18
N TYR A 419 6.70 -17.95 -23.13
CA TYR A 419 6.08 -17.04 -24.10
C TYR A 419 7.16 -16.27 -24.85
N VAL A 420 6.97 -16.09 -26.15
CA VAL A 420 7.88 -15.33 -27.03
C VAL A 420 7.07 -14.36 -27.88
N VAL A 421 7.57 -13.14 -28.03
CA VAL A 421 7.00 -12.18 -28.97
C VAL A 421 7.58 -12.47 -30.35
N THR A 422 6.73 -12.78 -31.33
CA THR A 422 7.15 -13.15 -32.70
C THR A 422 7.14 -11.97 -33.66
N SER A 423 6.38 -10.91 -33.34
CA SER A 423 6.35 -9.66 -34.10
C SER A 423 7.51 -8.73 -33.73
N ALA A 424 7.89 -7.83 -34.64
CA ALA A 424 8.80 -6.73 -34.30
C ALA A 424 8.13 -5.78 -33.29
N ILE A 425 8.82 -5.48 -32.18
CA ILE A 425 8.34 -4.54 -31.17
C ILE A 425 8.99 -3.17 -31.41
N ASN A 426 8.16 -2.13 -31.53
CA ASN A 426 8.65 -0.75 -31.48
C ASN A 426 8.65 -0.25 -30.03
N HIS A 427 9.84 -0.14 -29.43
CA HIS A 427 10.00 0.28 -28.03
C HIS A 427 9.63 1.74 -27.76
N THR A 428 9.41 2.56 -28.80
CA THR A 428 9.00 3.97 -28.67
C THR A 428 7.52 4.18 -29.01
N ALA A 429 6.78 3.12 -29.34
CA ALA A 429 5.36 3.21 -29.62
C ALA A 429 4.54 3.49 -28.33
N PRO A 430 3.31 4.02 -28.45
CA PRO A 430 2.39 4.10 -27.32
C PRO A 430 2.13 2.73 -26.70
N SER A 431 1.91 2.70 -25.38
CA SER A 431 1.56 1.47 -24.65
C SER A 431 0.25 0.89 -25.18
N ASN A 432 0.37 -0.23 -25.89
CA ASN A 432 -0.78 -1.02 -26.35
C ASN A 432 -0.35 -2.50 -26.48
N PRO A 433 -0.85 -3.40 -25.62
CA PRO A 433 -0.50 -4.81 -25.67
C PRO A 433 -1.13 -5.56 -26.85
N LEU A 434 -2.16 -5.03 -27.53
CA LEU A 434 -2.85 -5.74 -28.62
C LEU A 434 -2.13 -5.66 -29.97
N THR A 435 -1.06 -4.86 -30.08
CA THR A 435 -0.33 -4.63 -31.34
C THR A 435 0.76 -5.66 -31.63
N LYS A 436 1.09 -6.50 -30.65
CA LYS A 436 2.10 -7.56 -30.78
C LYS A 436 1.46 -8.92 -31.03
N GLU A 437 2.26 -9.80 -31.61
CA GLU A 437 1.96 -11.22 -31.73
C GLU A 437 2.82 -12.02 -30.75
N VAL A 438 2.16 -12.88 -29.97
CA VAL A 438 2.81 -13.71 -28.95
C VAL A 438 2.49 -15.16 -29.22
N ALA A 439 3.53 -15.99 -29.22
CA ALA A 439 3.41 -17.43 -29.32
C ALA A 439 3.92 -18.11 -28.04
N ARG A 440 3.38 -19.29 -27.75
CA ARG A 440 3.87 -20.16 -26.68
C ARG A 440 4.90 -21.12 -27.27
N GLN A 441 6.08 -21.23 -26.65
CA GLN A 441 7.18 -22.05 -27.15
C GLN A 441 7.93 -22.76 -26.01
N ALA A 442 8.23 -24.04 -26.22
CA ALA A 442 9.05 -24.83 -25.32
C ALA A 442 10.44 -24.21 -25.15
N GLY A 443 10.91 -24.08 -23.91
CA GLY A 443 12.22 -23.52 -23.59
C GLY A 443 12.36 -21.99 -23.76
N ALA A 444 11.28 -21.25 -24.06
CA ALA A 444 11.34 -19.80 -24.28
C ALA A 444 11.92 -19.02 -23.08
N TRP A 445 11.63 -19.47 -21.85
CA TRP A 445 12.18 -18.87 -20.62
C TRP A 445 13.70 -19.01 -20.46
N LEU A 446 14.36 -19.84 -21.28
CA LEU A 446 15.81 -20.04 -21.25
C LEU A 446 16.54 -19.14 -22.25
N VAL A 447 15.82 -18.50 -23.18
CA VAL A 447 16.40 -17.73 -24.29
C VAL A 447 17.27 -16.58 -23.78
N ASN A 448 16.82 -15.83 -22.77
CA ASN A 448 17.60 -14.71 -22.22
C ASN A 448 18.93 -15.17 -21.62
N PHE A 449 18.93 -16.31 -20.94
CA PHE A 449 20.15 -16.87 -20.35
C PHE A 449 21.11 -17.42 -21.42
N ASN A 450 20.57 -18.01 -22.49
CA ASN A 450 21.38 -18.52 -23.60
C ASN A 450 21.96 -17.41 -24.46
N ASN A 451 21.23 -16.32 -24.67
CA ASN A 451 21.69 -15.16 -25.43
C ASN A 451 22.81 -14.40 -24.68
N THR A 452 22.69 -14.28 -23.36
CA THR A 452 23.71 -13.66 -22.51
C THR A 452 24.17 -14.65 -21.43
N PRO A 453 25.14 -15.54 -21.72
CA PRO A 453 25.53 -16.63 -20.82
C PRO A 453 25.96 -16.20 -19.41
N ALA A 454 26.44 -14.97 -19.22
CA ALA A 454 26.75 -14.43 -17.90
C ALA A 454 25.54 -14.42 -16.95
N LEU A 455 24.31 -14.32 -17.48
CA LEU A 455 23.08 -14.33 -16.67
C LEU A 455 22.86 -15.69 -15.99
N TRP A 456 23.43 -16.79 -16.48
CA TRP A 456 23.37 -18.10 -15.82
C TRP A 456 24.04 -18.11 -14.43
N ALA A 457 24.92 -17.15 -14.15
CA ALA A 457 25.50 -17.01 -12.82
C ALA A 457 24.44 -16.73 -11.73
N ILE A 458 23.34 -16.06 -12.08
CA ILE A 458 22.28 -15.66 -11.14
C ILE A 458 21.51 -16.88 -10.60
N PRO A 459 20.91 -17.77 -11.42
CA PRO A 459 20.30 -18.99 -10.93
C PRO A 459 21.32 -19.94 -10.29
N ALA A 460 22.55 -19.99 -10.78
CA ALA A 460 23.61 -20.79 -10.16
C ALA A 460 23.90 -20.32 -8.72
N LEU A 461 24.00 -19.00 -8.49
CA LEU A 461 24.11 -18.42 -7.16
C LEU A 461 22.86 -18.70 -6.31
N GLY A 462 21.67 -18.69 -6.90
CA GLY A 462 20.42 -19.08 -6.22
C GLY A 462 20.43 -20.50 -5.66
N VAL A 463 21.22 -21.41 -6.23
CA VAL A 463 21.42 -22.80 -5.74
C VAL A 463 22.63 -22.92 -4.82
N LEU A 464 23.73 -22.21 -5.10
CA LEU A 464 24.98 -22.30 -4.33
C LEU A 464 24.94 -21.55 -3.00
N LEU A 465 24.36 -20.34 -2.97
CA LEU A 465 24.30 -19.50 -1.78
C LEU A 465 23.54 -20.13 -0.60
N PRO A 466 22.44 -20.89 -0.79
CA PRO A 466 21.84 -21.66 0.29
C PRO A 466 22.81 -22.63 0.99
N LEU A 467 23.70 -23.31 0.24
CA LEU A 467 24.73 -24.19 0.84
C LEU A 467 25.72 -23.39 1.68
N LEU A 468 26.11 -22.20 1.20
CA LEU A 468 26.97 -21.29 1.96
C LEU A 468 26.27 -20.75 3.21
N THR A 469 24.96 -20.50 3.15
CA THR A 469 24.14 -20.15 4.32
C THR A 469 24.14 -21.27 5.35
N VAL A 470 23.98 -22.53 4.93
CA VAL A 470 24.06 -23.71 5.83
C VAL A 470 25.44 -23.80 6.48
N LEU A 471 26.50 -23.69 5.69
CA LEU A 471 27.87 -23.81 6.17
C LEU A 471 28.24 -22.68 7.13
N THR A 472 27.94 -21.42 6.79
CA THR A 472 28.24 -20.27 7.65
C THR A 472 27.37 -20.23 8.91
N SER A 473 26.11 -20.66 8.83
CA SER A 473 25.24 -20.85 10.00
C SER A 473 25.80 -21.94 10.92
N ARG A 474 26.36 -23.02 10.36
CA ARG A 474 27.04 -24.08 11.12
C ARG A 474 28.36 -23.59 11.73
N LEU A 475 29.09 -22.71 11.07
CA LEU A 475 30.31 -22.10 11.61
C LEU A 475 30.04 -20.94 12.59
N GLU A 476 28.79 -20.74 12.99
CA GLU A 476 28.35 -19.68 13.93
C GLU A 476 28.65 -18.25 13.44
N LYS A 477 28.88 -18.08 12.14
CA LYS A 477 29.05 -16.77 11.50
C LYS A 477 27.68 -16.23 11.07
N GLY A 478 26.83 -15.91 12.05
CA GLY A 478 25.44 -15.48 11.81
C GLY A 478 25.28 -14.30 10.83
N ALA A 479 26.19 -13.33 10.88
CA ALA A 479 26.19 -12.19 9.95
C ALA A 479 26.39 -12.60 8.49
N LEU A 480 27.36 -13.49 8.21
CA LEU A 480 27.59 -14.00 6.86
C LEU A 480 26.43 -14.87 6.37
N ALA A 481 25.85 -15.68 7.26
CA ALA A 481 24.68 -16.50 6.93
C ALA A 481 23.48 -15.63 6.52
N PHE A 482 23.24 -14.51 7.22
CA PHE A 482 22.19 -13.56 6.86
C PHE A 482 22.46 -12.87 5.51
N VAL A 483 23.71 -12.48 5.24
CA VAL A 483 24.10 -11.88 3.94
C VAL A 483 23.87 -12.89 2.80
N PHE A 484 24.33 -14.13 2.94
CA PHE A 484 24.14 -15.15 1.90
C PHE A 484 22.66 -15.52 1.69
N SER A 485 21.87 -15.57 2.76
CA SER A 485 20.41 -15.71 2.67
C SER A 485 19.76 -14.54 1.92
N SER A 486 20.19 -13.31 2.19
CA SER A 486 19.69 -12.11 1.50
C SER A 486 20.04 -12.11 0.00
N LEU A 487 21.27 -12.49 -0.33
CA LEU A 487 21.71 -12.63 -1.72
C LEU A 487 20.98 -13.77 -2.44
N THR A 488 20.68 -14.87 -1.74
CA THR A 488 19.87 -15.98 -2.27
C THR A 488 18.48 -15.48 -2.68
N LEU A 489 17.80 -14.74 -1.80
CA LEU A 489 16.49 -14.12 -2.09
C LEU A 489 16.54 -13.26 -3.36
N ALA A 490 17.54 -12.37 -3.45
CA ALA A 490 17.72 -11.52 -4.61
C ALA A 490 17.94 -12.33 -5.89
N CYS A 491 18.80 -13.36 -5.84
CA CYS A 491 19.09 -14.21 -7.00
C CYS A 491 17.86 -15.00 -7.47
N ILE A 492 17.06 -15.56 -6.56
CA ILE A 492 15.83 -16.31 -6.90
C ILE A 492 14.82 -15.38 -7.58
N ILE A 493 14.60 -14.18 -7.03
CA ILE A 493 13.65 -13.20 -7.58
C ILE A 493 14.14 -12.69 -8.95
N LEU A 494 15.42 -12.35 -9.07
CA LEU A 494 16.03 -11.93 -10.33
C LEU A 494 15.99 -13.03 -11.39
N THR A 495 16.16 -14.30 -11.00
CA THR A 495 16.04 -15.43 -11.93
C THR A 495 14.66 -15.46 -12.58
N ALA A 496 13.58 -15.31 -11.80
CA ALA A 496 12.23 -15.26 -12.35
C ALA A 496 12.02 -14.06 -13.28
N GLY A 497 12.53 -12.87 -12.90
CA GLY A 497 12.44 -11.66 -13.73
C GLY A 497 13.20 -11.77 -15.05
N ILE A 498 14.43 -12.31 -15.02
CA ILE A 498 15.26 -12.52 -16.22
C ILE A 498 14.67 -13.61 -17.11
N ALA A 499 14.15 -14.69 -16.52
CA ALA A 499 13.48 -15.73 -17.27
C ALA A 499 12.29 -15.14 -18.03
N MET A 500 11.46 -14.35 -17.36
CA MET A 500 10.24 -13.80 -17.95
C MET A 500 10.46 -12.63 -18.91
N PHE A 501 11.58 -11.93 -18.85
CA PHE A 501 11.83 -10.75 -19.67
C PHE A 501 11.58 -11.01 -21.18
N PRO A 502 10.82 -10.16 -21.89
CA PRO A 502 10.23 -8.89 -21.47
C PRO A 502 8.81 -8.99 -20.87
N PHE A 503 8.27 -10.19 -20.68
CA PHE A 503 6.94 -10.39 -20.10
C PHE A 503 6.92 -10.09 -18.61
N VAL A 504 5.81 -9.48 -18.16
CA VAL A 504 5.52 -9.27 -16.74
C VAL A 504 4.31 -10.10 -16.33
N MET A 505 3.29 -10.19 -17.19
CA MET A 505 2.10 -11.01 -16.94
C MET A 505 1.60 -11.62 -18.25
N PRO A 506 2.07 -12.83 -18.63
CA PRO A 506 1.62 -13.49 -19.84
C PRO A 506 0.19 -14.04 -19.69
N SER A 507 -0.57 -13.97 -20.77
CA SER A 507 -1.93 -14.50 -20.85
C SER A 507 -1.95 -15.89 -21.48
N SER A 508 -2.68 -16.82 -20.86
CA SER A 508 -2.90 -18.16 -21.41
C SER A 508 -4.14 -18.26 -22.32
N THR A 509 -5.12 -17.38 -22.17
CA THR A 509 -6.38 -17.40 -22.95
C THR A 509 -6.32 -16.51 -24.20
N MET A 510 -5.58 -15.40 -24.14
CA MET A 510 -5.39 -14.47 -25.25
C MET A 510 -3.93 -14.04 -25.28
N MET A 511 -3.08 -14.85 -25.92
CA MET A 511 -1.62 -14.70 -25.86
C MET A 511 -1.14 -13.30 -26.24
N ASN A 512 -1.73 -12.69 -27.27
CA ASN A 512 -1.36 -11.34 -27.71
C ASN A 512 -1.61 -10.27 -26.64
N ALA A 513 -2.61 -10.44 -25.76
CA ALA A 513 -2.90 -9.52 -24.66
C ALA A 513 -1.94 -9.65 -23.46
N SER A 514 -0.92 -10.53 -23.54
CA SER A 514 0.13 -10.66 -22.52
C SER A 514 0.76 -9.30 -22.22
N LEU A 515 0.96 -8.96 -20.96
CA LEU A 515 1.50 -7.65 -20.58
C LEU A 515 3.03 -7.73 -20.51
N THR A 516 3.71 -6.87 -21.28
CA THR A 516 5.17 -6.78 -21.31
C THR A 516 5.63 -5.47 -20.71
N MET A 517 6.92 -5.39 -20.36
CA MET A 517 7.51 -4.17 -19.86
C MET A 517 7.65 -3.06 -20.93
N TRP A 518 7.37 -3.34 -22.20
CA TRP A 518 7.48 -2.38 -23.30
C TRP A 518 6.14 -1.79 -23.72
N ASP A 519 5.03 -2.51 -23.49
CA ASP A 519 3.72 -2.16 -24.05
C ASP A 519 2.59 -2.04 -23.01
N ALA A 520 2.89 -2.25 -21.72
CA ALA A 520 1.95 -2.08 -20.61
C ALA A 520 2.44 -1.01 -19.61
N THR A 521 3.17 -0.01 -20.10
CA THR A 521 3.77 1.05 -19.28
C THR A 521 2.96 2.34 -19.28
N SER A 522 3.22 3.16 -18.27
CA SER A 522 2.80 4.56 -18.32
C SER A 522 3.50 5.31 -19.46
N SER A 523 2.98 6.51 -19.75
CA SER A 523 3.57 7.38 -20.77
C SER A 523 5.04 7.70 -20.47
N GLN A 524 5.83 7.97 -21.52
CA GLN A 524 7.24 8.37 -21.39
C GLN A 524 7.42 9.50 -20.38
N LEU A 525 6.48 10.45 -20.35
CA LEU A 525 6.50 11.51 -19.37
C LEU A 525 6.46 10.95 -17.96
N THR A 526 5.40 10.20 -17.62
CA THR A 526 5.17 9.62 -16.29
C THR A 526 6.39 8.84 -15.79
N LEU A 527 7.00 8.04 -16.67
CA LEU A 527 8.18 7.25 -16.31
C LEU A 527 9.43 8.08 -16.05
N ASN A 528 9.61 9.21 -16.76
CA ASN A 528 10.76 10.10 -16.54
C ASN A 528 10.69 10.89 -15.23
N LEU A 529 9.50 11.00 -14.64
CA LEU A 529 9.29 11.70 -13.36
C LEU A 529 9.50 10.84 -12.14
N MET A 530 9.14 9.57 -12.28
CA MET A 530 9.34 8.55 -11.27
C MET A 530 10.82 8.23 -11.12
#